data_AF-A0AAV0HR07-F1
#
_entry.id   AF-A0AAV0HR07-F1
#
_cell.length_a   1.000
_cell.length_b   1.000
_cell.length_c   1.000
_cell.angle_alpha   90.00
_cell.angle_beta   90.00
_cell.angle_gamma   90.00
#
_symmetry.space_group_name_H-M   'P 1'
#
loop_
_entity.id
_entity.type
_entity.pdbx_description
1 polymer ?
#
loop_
_entity_poly.entity_id
_entity_poly.type
_entity_poly.pdbx_seq_one_letter_code
_entity_poly.pdbx_strand_id
1 'polypeptide(L)'
;MAGTKPFFLLPLPELNLKLKMPLTEILAVTDNFNPKLLIGSGGFGKVYEGKLANGVTVAVKRSESGHGQGRPEFQTEVLVLSKIRHRHLVSLIGYCDDGAEMILVYEFMKNGTLRDHLYRSDDDDSSSSPPSSVASTTTMLNWKQRFEICIGSAKGLHYLHTGSDGGIIHRDVKSTNILLDENFVAKVADFGLSQAGLQ
;
A
#
# COMPACT_ATOMS: atom_id res chain seq x y z
N MET A 1 2.91 -11.94 36.13
CA MET A 1 2.60 -11.91 34.69
C MET A 1 2.87 -10.49 34.21
N ALA A 2 3.92 -10.27 33.44
CA ALA A 2 4.19 -8.95 32.86
C ALA A 2 3.28 -8.79 31.64
N GLY A 3 2.28 -7.93 31.72
CA GLY A 3 1.45 -7.59 30.58
C GLY A 3 2.28 -6.79 29.57
N THR A 4 2.41 -7.31 28.35
CA THR A 4 2.98 -6.57 27.22
C THR A 4 2.10 -5.34 26.99
N LYS A 5 2.65 -4.14 27.13
CA LYS A 5 1.89 -2.90 26.85
C LYS A 5 1.50 -2.87 25.37
N PRO A 6 0.30 -2.41 25.02
CA PRO A 6 -0.11 -2.19 23.64
C PRO A 6 0.90 -1.31 22.91
N PHE A 7 1.31 -1.74 21.72
CA PHE A 7 2.38 -1.10 20.94
C PHE A 7 2.15 0.40 20.66
N PHE A 8 0.89 0.82 20.58
CA PHE A 8 0.49 2.21 20.33
C PHE A 8 0.56 3.12 21.57
N LEU A 9 0.87 2.58 22.76
CA LEU A 9 0.98 3.34 24.02
C LEU A 9 2.42 3.62 24.45
N LEU A 10 3.42 3.24 23.63
CA LEU A 10 4.82 3.58 23.85
C LEU A 10 5.16 4.91 23.16
N PRO A 11 6.06 5.75 23.73
CA PRO A 11 6.62 6.88 22.97
C PRO A 11 7.13 6.35 21.63
N LEU A 12 6.81 7.07 20.54
CA LEU A 12 7.01 6.66 19.13
C LEU A 12 8.11 5.60 18.99
N PRO A 13 7.76 4.34 18.70
CA PRO A 13 8.74 3.28 18.61
C PRO A 13 9.81 3.68 17.60
N GLU A 14 11.07 3.36 17.89
CA GLU A 14 12.14 3.45 16.90
C GLU A 14 11.66 2.75 15.63
N LEU A 15 11.46 3.53 14.55
CA LEU A 15 11.09 2.99 13.24
C LEU A 15 12.08 1.87 12.89
N ASN A 16 11.60 0.82 12.22
CA ASN A 16 12.46 -0.30 11.89
C ASN A 16 13.55 0.12 10.88
N LEU A 17 14.70 0.53 11.41
CA LEU A 17 15.82 1.09 10.63
C LEU A 17 16.34 0.14 9.55
N LYS A 18 16.09 -1.17 9.65
CA LYS A 18 16.49 -2.16 8.63
C LYS A 18 15.77 -1.97 7.29
N LEU A 19 14.61 -1.30 7.29
CA LEU A 19 13.82 -1.02 6.09
C LEU A 19 14.09 0.39 5.53
N LYS A 20 14.94 1.20 6.20
CA LYS A 20 15.22 2.56 5.75
C LYS A 20 16.10 2.52 4.50
N MET A 21 15.64 3.17 3.45
CA MET A 21 16.32 3.33 2.17
C MET A 21 16.81 4.78 2.01
N PRO A 22 18.01 5.01 1.47
CA PRO A 22 18.48 6.36 1.17
C PRO A 22 17.69 6.96 0.00
N LEU A 23 17.45 8.28 0.03
CA LEU A 23 16.73 8.98 -1.04
C LEU A 23 17.39 8.78 -2.41
N THR A 24 18.72 8.68 -2.47
CA THR A 24 19.48 8.41 -3.71
C THR A 24 19.07 7.10 -4.37
N GLU A 25 18.73 6.07 -3.59
CA GLU A 25 18.26 4.79 -4.13
C GLU A 25 16.84 4.94 -4.67
N ILE A 26 15.95 5.64 -3.97
CA ILE A 26 14.58 5.91 -4.43
C ILE A 26 14.58 6.70 -5.74
N LEU A 27 15.45 7.71 -5.85
CA LEU A 27 15.62 8.49 -7.08
C LEU A 27 16.09 7.62 -8.25
N ALA A 28 17.01 6.68 -8.01
CA ALA A 28 17.45 5.75 -9.05
C ALA A 28 16.33 4.78 -9.47
N VAL A 29 15.56 4.26 -8.51
CA VAL A 29 14.45 3.31 -8.74
C VAL A 29 13.30 3.93 -9.54
N THR A 30 13.09 5.24 -9.40
CA THR A 30 11.98 5.98 -10.02
C THR A 30 12.39 6.91 -11.17
N ASP A 31 13.66 6.86 -11.59
CA ASP A 31 14.22 7.79 -12.58
C ASP A 31 13.89 9.26 -12.24
N ASN A 32 14.23 9.66 -11.01
CA ASN A 32 13.92 10.98 -10.44
C ASN A 32 12.42 11.31 -10.45
N PHE A 33 11.57 10.35 -10.04
CA PHE A 33 10.11 10.46 -10.07
C PHE A 33 9.57 10.82 -11.47
N ASN A 34 10.08 10.13 -12.49
CA ASN A 34 9.69 10.34 -13.89
C ASN A 34 8.16 10.25 -14.04
N PRO A 35 7.49 11.28 -14.59
CA PRO A 35 6.04 11.26 -14.78
C PRO A 35 5.53 10.08 -15.63
N LYS A 36 6.37 9.48 -16.47
CA LYS A 36 6.04 8.28 -17.26
C LYS A 36 5.85 7.03 -16.40
N LEU A 37 6.42 7.02 -15.20
CA LEU A 37 6.30 5.93 -14.23
C LEU A 37 5.16 6.16 -13.23
N LEU A 38 4.41 7.27 -13.34
CA LEU A 38 3.30 7.56 -12.45
C LEU A 38 2.14 6.59 -12.70
N ILE A 39 1.80 5.80 -11.69
CA ILE A 39 0.72 4.80 -11.74
C ILE A 39 -0.49 5.18 -10.88
N GLY A 40 -0.38 6.19 -10.02
CA GLY A 40 -1.48 6.67 -9.21
C GLY A 40 -1.22 8.05 -8.60
N SER A 41 -2.29 8.80 -8.38
CA SER A 41 -2.23 10.11 -7.71
C SER A 41 -3.54 10.38 -6.95
N GLY A 42 -3.47 11.08 -5.82
CA GLY A 42 -4.64 11.46 -5.03
C GLY A 42 -4.25 12.08 -3.69
N GLY A 43 -5.20 12.17 -2.76
CA GLY A 43 -5.00 12.82 -1.45
C GLY A 43 -3.90 12.21 -0.54
N PHE A 44 -3.37 11.05 -0.90
CA PHE A 44 -2.27 10.38 -0.20
C PHE A 44 -0.90 10.57 -0.88
N GLY A 45 -0.86 11.36 -1.96
CA GLY A 45 0.33 11.65 -2.76
C GLY A 45 0.36 10.91 -4.09
N LYS A 46 1.58 10.70 -4.60
CA LYS A 46 1.84 10.12 -5.93
C LYS A 46 2.48 8.74 -5.79
N VAL A 47 2.08 7.82 -6.64
CA VAL A 47 2.62 6.45 -6.68
C VAL A 47 3.30 6.23 -8.01
N TYR A 48 4.55 5.80 -7.97
CA TYR A 48 5.38 5.52 -9.13
C TYR A 48 5.70 4.03 -9.20
N GLU A 49 5.66 3.45 -10.40
CA GLU A 49 6.30 2.16 -10.64
C GLU A 49 7.83 2.34 -10.63
N GLY A 50 8.53 1.41 -10.01
CA GLY A 50 9.99 1.40 -9.97
C GLY A 50 10.55 0.00 -10.09
N LYS A 51 11.86 -0.08 -10.33
CA LYS A 51 12.58 -1.35 -10.40
C LYS A 51 13.83 -1.30 -9.53
N LEU A 52 13.90 -2.18 -8.53
CA LEU A 52 15.07 -2.32 -7.67
C LEU A 52 16.26 -2.92 -8.44
N ALA A 53 17.48 -2.75 -7.91
CA ALA A 53 18.70 -3.27 -8.54
C ALA A 53 18.70 -4.80 -8.72
N ASN A 54 17.98 -5.53 -7.86
CA ASN A 54 17.79 -6.98 -7.96
C ASN A 54 16.71 -7.39 -8.99
N GLY A 55 16.12 -6.43 -9.71
CA GLY A 55 15.12 -6.65 -10.75
C GLY A 55 13.67 -6.71 -10.26
N VAL A 56 13.42 -6.61 -8.96
CA VAL A 56 12.05 -6.62 -8.40
C VAL A 56 11.32 -5.32 -8.74
N THR A 57 10.13 -5.43 -9.31
CA THR A 57 9.22 -4.30 -9.54
C THR A 57 8.54 -3.87 -8.24
N VAL A 58 8.47 -2.57 -7.99
CA VAL A 58 7.94 -1.98 -6.77
C VAL A 58 6.98 -0.83 -7.05
N ALA A 59 6.12 -0.53 -6.09
CA ALA A 59 5.31 0.69 -6.08
C ALA A 59 5.88 1.68 -5.04
N VAL A 60 6.24 2.87 -5.48
CA VAL A 60 6.86 3.93 -4.67
C VAL A 60 5.85 5.03 -4.41
N LYS A 61 5.24 5.05 -3.22
CA LYS A 61 4.28 6.06 -2.77
C LYS A 61 5.04 7.21 -2.10
N ARG A 62 5.09 8.37 -2.77
CA ARG A 62 5.65 9.61 -2.24
C ARG A 62 4.53 10.50 -1.74
N SER A 63 4.50 10.77 -0.44
CA SER A 63 3.56 11.72 0.15
C SER A 63 3.82 13.14 -0.35
N GLU A 64 2.78 13.95 -0.49
CA GLU A 64 2.94 15.36 -0.89
C GLU A 64 3.57 16.19 0.23
N SER A 65 4.50 17.07 -0.14
CA SER A 65 5.32 17.87 0.79
C SER A 65 4.56 19.07 1.39
N GLY A 66 3.35 18.87 1.89
CA GLY A 66 2.56 19.90 2.57
C GLY A 66 2.78 19.89 4.07
N HIS A 67 3.75 20.67 4.57
CA HIS A 67 3.92 21.04 6.00
C HIS A 67 3.70 19.93 7.07
N GLY A 68 4.04 18.67 6.79
CA GLY A 68 3.90 17.56 7.74
C GLY A 68 2.49 16.93 7.82
N GLN A 69 1.55 17.35 6.97
CA GLN A 69 0.30 16.64 6.77
C GLN A 69 0.61 15.22 6.24
N GLY A 70 0.02 14.19 6.84
CA GLY A 70 0.29 12.79 6.50
C GLY A 70 1.45 12.15 7.27
N ARG A 71 2.19 12.89 8.11
CA ARG A 71 3.32 12.33 8.88
C ARG A 71 2.88 11.27 9.91
N PRO A 72 1.80 11.48 10.70
CA PRO A 72 1.28 10.43 11.57
C PRO A 72 0.86 9.18 10.80
N GLU A 73 0.24 9.34 9.63
CA GLU A 73 -0.19 8.24 8.77
C GLU A 73 1.01 7.47 8.20
N PHE A 74 2.02 8.19 7.71
CA PHE A 74 3.28 7.60 7.25
C PHE A 74 3.95 6.79 8.37
N GLN A 75 4.11 7.37 9.56
CA GLN A 75 4.72 6.68 10.70
C GLN A 75 3.91 5.45 11.10
N THR A 76 2.58 5.58 11.16
CA THR A 76 1.68 4.47 11.47
C THR A 76 1.84 3.34 10.46
N GLU A 77 1.87 3.66 9.17
CA GLU A 77 2.01 2.70 8.10
C GLU A 77 3.36 1.97 8.17
N VAL A 78 4.48 2.67 8.39
CA VAL A 78 5.80 2.05 8.61
C VAL A 78 5.79 1.15 9.85
N LEU A 79 5.26 1.63 10.97
CA LEU A 79 5.25 0.89 12.24
C LEU A 79 4.42 -0.39 12.16
N VAL A 80 3.26 -0.33 11.50
CA VAL A 80 2.38 -1.50 11.30
C VAL A 80 3.00 -2.48 10.32
N LEU A 81 3.36 -2.03 9.12
CA LEU A 81 3.82 -2.91 8.05
C LEU A 81 5.22 -3.50 8.30
N SER A 82 6.05 -2.85 9.11
CA SER A 82 7.35 -3.42 9.51
C SER A 82 7.23 -4.65 10.42
N LYS A 83 6.05 -4.92 10.99
CA LYS A 83 5.80 -5.99 11.96
C LYS A 83 4.92 -7.12 11.44
N ILE A 84 4.16 -6.88 10.38
CA ILE A 84 3.22 -7.85 9.85
C ILE A 84 3.68 -8.36 8.50
N ARG A 85 3.47 -9.67 8.29
CA ARG A 85 3.72 -10.32 7.00
C ARG A 85 2.66 -11.38 6.79
N HIS A 86 1.86 -11.23 5.74
CA HIS A 86 0.80 -12.16 5.42
C HIS A 86 0.47 -12.11 3.93
N ARG A 87 0.13 -13.25 3.31
CA ARG A 87 -0.13 -13.33 1.86
C ARG A 87 -1.25 -12.39 1.37
N HIS A 88 -2.20 -12.04 2.25
CA HIS A 88 -3.32 -11.16 1.92
C HIS A 88 -3.19 -9.74 2.48
N LEU A 89 -1.98 -9.32 2.84
CA LEU A 89 -1.66 -7.94 3.20
C LEU A 89 -0.53 -7.46 2.29
N VAL A 90 -0.53 -6.18 1.94
CA VAL A 90 0.57 -5.60 1.16
C VAL A 90 1.85 -5.59 1.98
N SER A 91 2.96 -5.98 1.37
CA SER A 91 4.27 -5.99 2.02
C SER A 91 4.99 -4.66 1.79
N LEU A 92 5.43 -4.04 2.89
CA LEU A 92 6.40 -2.94 2.84
C LEU A 92 7.80 -3.53 2.61
N ILE A 93 8.42 -3.12 1.50
CA ILE A 93 9.80 -3.48 1.16
C ILE A 93 10.79 -2.52 1.84
N GLY A 94 10.45 -1.24 1.89
CA GLY A 94 11.29 -0.21 2.46
C GLY A 94 10.58 1.13 2.61
N TYR A 95 11.23 2.08 3.26
CA TYR A 95 10.75 3.45 3.37
C TYR A 95 11.92 4.45 3.32
N CYS A 96 11.64 5.67 2.87
CA CYS A 96 12.56 6.80 2.98
C CYS A 96 11.91 7.88 3.85
N ASP A 97 12.69 8.37 4.82
CA ASP A 97 12.36 9.48 5.71
C ASP A 97 13.60 10.39 5.74
N ASP A 98 13.63 11.36 4.83
CA ASP A 98 14.75 12.28 4.58
C ASP A 98 14.24 13.72 4.42
N GLY A 99 14.39 14.52 5.48
CA GLY A 99 13.88 15.88 5.53
C GLY A 99 12.36 15.95 5.38
N ALA A 100 11.89 16.43 4.24
CA ALA A 100 10.46 16.49 3.89
C ALA A 100 9.99 15.31 3.02
N GLU A 101 10.91 14.42 2.62
CA GLU A 101 10.59 13.24 1.82
C GLU A 101 10.10 12.10 2.71
N MET A 102 8.81 11.80 2.60
CA MET A 102 8.15 10.65 3.22
C MET A 102 7.70 9.69 2.12
N ILE A 103 8.40 8.57 1.99
CA ILE A 103 8.23 7.65 0.86
C ILE A 103 8.12 6.22 1.35
N LEU A 104 7.14 5.49 0.82
CA LEU A 104 6.90 4.09 1.12
C LEU A 104 7.12 3.26 -0.14
N VAL A 105 7.85 2.16 -0.02
CA VAL A 105 8.17 1.25 -1.12
C VAL A 105 7.48 -0.09 -0.86
N TYR A 106 6.55 -0.44 -1.74
CA TYR A 106 5.75 -1.66 -1.64
C TYR A 106 6.11 -2.65 -2.74
N GLU A 107 5.74 -3.91 -2.52
CA GLU A 107 5.60 -4.85 -3.63
C GLU A 107 4.58 -4.32 -4.65
N PHE A 108 4.84 -4.54 -5.94
CA PHE A 108 3.99 -4.03 -7.01
C PHE A 108 2.75 -4.91 -7.23
N MET A 109 1.58 -4.27 -7.36
CA MET A 109 0.29 -4.94 -7.56
C MET A 109 -0.16 -4.80 -9.00
N LYS A 110 0.18 -5.80 -9.81
CA LYS A 110 0.05 -5.73 -11.27
C LYS A 110 -1.37 -5.47 -11.76
N ASN A 111 -2.38 -5.93 -11.03
CA ASN A 111 -3.78 -5.78 -11.40
C ASN A 111 -4.46 -4.60 -10.69
N GLY A 112 -3.70 -3.69 -10.07
CA GLY A 112 -4.27 -2.46 -9.50
C GLY A 112 -5.24 -2.70 -8.34
N THR A 113 -6.25 -1.84 -8.22
CA THR A 113 -7.22 -1.88 -7.12
C THR A 113 -8.45 -2.71 -7.48
N LEU A 114 -9.12 -3.30 -6.49
CA LEU A 114 -10.40 -3.96 -6.70
C LEU A 114 -11.45 -2.99 -7.26
N ARG A 115 -11.39 -1.69 -6.91
CA ARG A 115 -12.28 -0.66 -7.46
C ARG A 115 -12.23 -0.63 -9.00
N ASP A 116 -11.03 -0.70 -9.57
CA ASP A 116 -10.81 -0.63 -11.02
C ASP A 116 -11.53 -1.77 -11.76
N HIS A 117 -11.65 -2.93 -11.11
CA HIS A 117 -12.35 -4.10 -11.64
C HIS A 117 -13.86 -4.12 -11.36
N LEU A 118 -14.35 -3.36 -10.38
CA LEU A 118 -15.76 -3.32 -10.00
C LEU A 118 -16.55 -2.23 -10.72
N TYR A 119 -15.94 -1.07 -10.95
CA TYR A 119 -16.61 0.13 -11.42
C TYR A 119 -16.05 0.64 -12.74
N ARG A 120 -15.67 -0.26 -13.65
CA ARG A 120 -15.24 0.14 -15.00
C ARG A 120 -16.34 1.02 -15.60
N SER A 121 -16.00 2.27 -15.91
CA SER A 121 -16.90 3.16 -16.61
C SER A 121 -17.13 2.57 -18.01
N ASP A 122 -18.38 2.28 -18.34
CA ASP A 122 -18.81 1.92 -19.69
C ASP A 122 -18.56 3.07 -20.71
N ASP A 123 -18.13 4.25 -20.23
CA ASP A 123 -17.87 5.45 -21.03
C ASP A 123 -16.55 5.44 -21.84
N ASP A 124 -15.69 4.42 -21.66
CA ASP A 124 -14.42 4.31 -22.41
C ASP A 124 -14.62 3.91 -23.90
N ASP A 125 -15.88 3.69 -24.31
CA ASP A 125 -16.27 3.50 -25.72
C ASP A 125 -16.61 4.84 -26.43
N SER A 126 -16.57 5.98 -25.72
CA SER A 126 -16.84 7.30 -26.32
C SER A 126 -15.84 8.39 -25.92
N SER A 127 -14.82 8.55 -26.77
CA SER A 127 -14.17 9.82 -27.14
C SER A 127 -13.44 10.65 -26.06
N SER A 128 -12.20 11.01 -26.41
CA SER A 128 -11.51 12.30 -26.15
C SER A 128 -10.48 12.44 -25.01
N SER A 129 -10.06 11.36 -24.35
CA SER A 129 -8.84 11.41 -23.51
C SER A 129 -7.75 10.49 -24.07
N PRO A 130 -6.48 10.94 -24.16
CA PRO A 130 -5.40 10.05 -24.54
C PRO A 130 -5.27 8.94 -23.47
N PRO A 131 -5.04 7.69 -23.86
CA PRO A 131 -4.84 6.61 -22.90
C PRO A 131 -3.63 6.97 -22.03
N SER A 132 -3.86 7.11 -20.72
CA SER A 132 -2.76 7.00 -19.76
C SER A 132 -2.07 5.66 -20.04
N SER A 133 -0.75 5.70 -20.13
CA SER A 133 0.11 4.71 -20.79
C SER A 133 0.25 3.35 -20.07
N VAL A 134 -0.84 2.83 -19.52
CA VAL A 134 -1.08 1.41 -19.27
C VAL A 134 -2.49 1.13 -19.79
N ALA A 135 -2.60 0.88 -21.09
CA ALA A 135 -3.87 0.59 -21.74
C ALA A 135 -4.62 -0.54 -20.99
N SER A 136 -5.70 -0.12 -20.35
CA SER A 136 -6.90 -0.82 -19.91
C SER A 136 -7.10 -2.20 -20.56
N THR A 137 -6.44 -3.21 -20.01
CA THR A 137 -6.84 -4.62 -20.14
C THR A 137 -7.34 -5.12 -18.78
N THR A 138 -7.98 -4.23 -18.02
CA THR A 138 -8.62 -4.56 -16.75
C THR A 138 -9.75 -5.55 -17.04
N THR A 139 -9.41 -6.83 -16.89
CA THR A 139 -10.30 -7.94 -17.20
C THR A 139 -11.42 -7.96 -16.17
N MET A 140 -12.66 -8.10 -16.63
CA MET A 140 -13.81 -8.22 -15.75
C MET A 140 -13.64 -9.47 -14.88
N LEU A 141 -13.72 -9.30 -13.56
CA LEU A 141 -13.60 -10.41 -12.63
C LEU A 141 -14.78 -11.36 -12.77
N ASN A 142 -14.50 -12.63 -13.03
CA ASN A 142 -15.51 -13.68 -12.99
C ASN A 142 -15.94 -13.99 -11.54
N TRP A 143 -17.02 -14.75 -11.37
CA TRP A 143 -17.58 -15.00 -10.04
C TRP A 143 -16.62 -15.74 -9.11
N LYS A 144 -15.84 -16.69 -9.64
CA LYS A 144 -14.83 -17.41 -8.86
C LYS A 144 -13.75 -16.46 -8.33
N GLN A 145 -13.22 -15.58 -9.17
CA GLN A 145 -12.23 -14.58 -8.76
C GLN A 145 -12.77 -13.63 -7.70
N ARG A 146 -14.00 -13.13 -7.87
CA ARG A 146 -14.66 -12.26 -6.87
C ARG A 146 -14.76 -12.96 -5.51
N PHE A 147 -15.17 -14.23 -5.51
CA PHE A 147 -15.28 -15.04 -4.31
C PHE A 147 -13.92 -15.26 -3.63
N GLU A 148 -12.88 -15.59 -4.41
CA GLU A 148 -11.50 -15.74 -3.92
C GLU A 148 -10.94 -14.43 -3.34
N ILE A 149 -11.24 -13.28 -3.96
CA ILE A 149 -10.87 -11.94 -3.48
C ILE A 149 -11.55 -11.63 -2.14
N CYS A 150 -12.85 -11.91 -2.01
CA CYS A 150 -13.57 -11.73 -0.74
C CYS A 150 -12.95 -12.59 0.38
N ILE A 151 -12.66 -13.87 0.09
CA ILE A 151 -12.01 -14.77 1.05
C ILE A 151 -10.60 -14.26 1.40
N GLY A 152 -9.82 -13.85 0.41
CA GLY A 152 -8.46 -13.33 0.63
C GLY A 152 -8.46 -12.09 1.51
N SER A 153 -9.32 -11.12 1.20
CA SER A 153 -9.50 -9.90 1.99
C SER A 153 -9.91 -10.23 3.43
N ALA A 154 -10.87 -11.13 3.62
CA ALA A 154 -11.31 -11.57 4.94
C ALA A 154 -10.19 -12.28 5.73
N LYS A 155 -9.36 -13.10 5.08
CA LYS A 155 -8.18 -13.73 5.70
C LYS A 155 -7.15 -12.69 6.14
N GLY A 156 -6.90 -11.67 5.32
CA GLY A 156 -6.02 -10.55 5.67
C GLY A 156 -6.51 -9.83 6.93
N LEU A 157 -7.79 -9.45 6.96
CA LEU A 157 -8.40 -8.79 8.12
C LEU A 157 -8.43 -9.67 9.36
N HIS A 158 -8.73 -10.97 9.19
CA HIS A 158 -8.69 -11.92 10.29
C HIS A 158 -7.31 -12.01 10.93
N TYR A 159 -6.25 -12.08 10.11
CA TYR A 159 -4.86 -12.05 10.58
C TYR A 159 -4.58 -10.78 11.39
N LEU A 160 -5.02 -9.61 10.92
CA LEU A 160 -4.85 -8.34 11.65
C LEU A 160 -5.56 -8.38 13.00
N HIS A 161 -6.80 -8.85 13.05
CA HIS A 161 -7.63 -8.82 14.26
C HIS A 161 -7.21 -9.85 15.31
N THR A 162 -6.62 -10.97 14.90
CA THR A 162 -6.27 -12.10 15.80
C THR A 162 -4.78 -12.16 16.17
N GLY A 163 -3.98 -11.20 15.72
CA GLY A 163 -2.56 -11.12 16.03
C GLY A 163 -2.26 -11.02 17.54
N SER A 164 -1.11 -11.55 17.94
CA SER A 164 -0.68 -11.78 19.33
C SER A 164 -0.60 -10.54 20.22
N ASP A 165 -0.58 -9.34 19.65
CA ASP A 165 -0.36 -8.06 20.35
C ASP A 165 -1.65 -7.25 20.56
N GLY A 166 -2.80 -7.91 20.69
CA GLY A 166 -4.11 -7.26 20.90
C GLY A 166 -4.83 -6.85 19.61
N GLY A 167 -4.36 -7.35 18.45
CA GLY A 167 -4.95 -7.09 17.14
C GLY A 167 -4.69 -5.67 16.61
N ILE A 168 -4.91 -5.50 15.30
CA ILE A 168 -4.78 -4.23 14.58
C ILE A 168 -6.10 -3.96 13.87
N ILE A 169 -6.74 -2.82 14.15
CA ILE A 169 -7.94 -2.35 13.45
C ILE A 169 -7.49 -1.49 12.26
N HIS A 170 -7.78 -1.93 11.04
CA HIS A 170 -7.37 -1.24 9.80
C HIS A 170 -8.00 0.16 9.63
N ARG A 171 -9.28 0.29 10.03
CA ARG A 171 -10.11 1.51 9.97
C ARG A 171 -10.44 2.09 8.57
N ASP A 172 -9.75 1.68 7.51
CA ASP A 172 -10.03 2.16 6.14
C ASP A 172 -10.20 1.04 5.10
N VAL A 173 -11.05 0.06 5.40
CA VAL A 173 -11.33 -1.06 4.48
C VAL A 173 -12.32 -0.62 3.41
N LYS A 174 -11.85 -0.52 2.16
CA LYS A 174 -12.64 -0.14 0.98
C LYS A 174 -12.02 -0.73 -0.29
N SER A 175 -12.75 -0.71 -1.40
CA SER A 175 -12.31 -1.32 -2.67
C SER A 175 -11.04 -0.71 -3.27
N THR A 176 -10.71 0.55 -2.97
CA THR A 176 -9.43 1.17 -3.37
C THR A 176 -8.24 0.66 -2.55
N ASN A 177 -8.49 0.11 -1.37
CA ASN A 177 -7.48 -0.35 -0.42
C ASN A 177 -7.38 -1.90 -0.42
N ILE A 178 -7.97 -2.54 -1.43
CA ILE A 178 -7.79 -3.96 -1.73
C ILE A 178 -7.10 -4.00 -3.09
N LEU A 179 -5.82 -4.36 -3.09
CA LEU A 179 -5.00 -4.47 -4.31
C LEU A 179 -4.91 -5.92 -4.79
N LEU A 180 -4.67 -6.10 -6.08
CA LEU A 180 -4.60 -7.40 -6.72
C LEU A 180 -3.21 -7.62 -7.32
N ASP A 181 -2.54 -8.70 -6.89
CA ASP A 181 -1.27 -9.12 -7.48
C ASP A 181 -1.47 -9.72 -8.90
N GLU A 182 -0.39 -10.15 -9.56
CA GLU A 182 -0.44 -10.70 -10.92
C GLU A 182 -1.34 -11.94 -11.08
N ASN A 183 -1.66 -12.63 -9.98
CA ASN A 183 -2.52 -13.82 -9.95
C ASN A 183 -3.93 -13.52 -9.41
N PHE A 184 -4.31 -12.24 -9.29
CA PHE A 184 -5.56 -11.77 -8.70
C PHE A 184 -5.73 -12.15 -7.22
N VAL A 185 -4.63 -12.39 -6.50
CA VAL A 185 -4.67 -12.57 -5.05
C VAL A 185 -4.89 -11.22 -4.39
N ALA A 186 -5.93 -11.12 -3.57
CA ALA A 186 -6.26 -9.90 -2.87
C ALA A 186 -5.31 -9.62 -1.70
N LYS A 187 -4.86 -8.37 -1.61
CA LYS A 187 -4.02 -7.85 -0.54
C LYS A 187 -4.57 -6.53 0.01
N VAL A 188 -4.82 -6.49 1.31
CA VAL A 188 -5.27 -5.26 2.00
C VAL A 188 -4.09 -4.30 2.13
N ALA A 189 -4.32 -3.04 1.77
CA ALA A 189 -3.34 -1.96 1.69
C ALA A 189 -3.81 -0.71 2.48
N ASP A 190 -2.93 0.29 2.60
CA ASP A 190 -3.20 1.61 3.18
C ASP A 190 -3.48 1.59 4.69
N PHE A 191 -2.41 1.41 5.46
CA PHE A 191 -2.47 1.23 6.91
C PHE A 191 -2.33 2.53 7.69
N GLY A 192 -2.32 3.70 7.02
CA GLY A 192 -2.06 4.98 7.66
C GLY A 192 -3.04 5.35 8.78
N LEU A 193 -4.26 4.82 8.74
CA LEU A 193 -5.30 5.04 9.77
C LEU A 193 -5.41 3.89 10.79
N SER A 194 -4.51 2.90 10.73
CA SER A 194 -4.58 1.72 11.58
C SER A 194 -4.33 2.04 13.06
N GLN A 195 -4.96 1.28 13.93
CA GLN A 195 -4.84 1.45 15.38
C GLN A 195 -4.77 0.09 16.08
N ALA A 196 -4.23 0.06 17.30
CA ALA A 196 -4.34 -1.11 18.16
C ALA A 196 -5.81 -1.50 18.35
N GLY A 197 -6.07 -2.80 18.39
CA GLY A 197 -7.33 -3.31 18.92
C GLY A 197 -7.50 -2.94 20.38
N LEU A 198 -8.76 -2.76 20.79
CA LEU A 198 -9.12 -2.64 22.20
C LEU A 198 -9.04 -4.04 22.82
N GLN A 199 -8.21 -4.21 23.85
CA GLN A 199 -8.30 -5.34 24.78
C GLN A 199 -9.27 -4.99 25.91
#